data_AF-A0A100WYH3-F1
#
_entry.id   AF-A0A100WYH3-F1
#
_cell.length_a   1.000
_cell.length_b   1.000
_cell.length_c   1.000
_cell.angle_alpha   90.00
_cell.angle_beta   90.00
_cell.angle_gamma   90.00
#
_symmetry.space_group_name_H-M   'P 1'
#
loop_
_entity.id
_entity.type
_entity.pdbx_description
1 polymer ?
#
loop_
_entity_poly.entity_id
_entity_poly.type
_entity_poly.pdbx_seq_one_letter_code
_entity_poly.pdbx_strand_id
1 'polypeptide(L)'
;MAVDNRLEALLDNDRPAGALRERVDERQFAGGIAQVPARFPSVRVGLHWVSALWLVPLAAVGLIVVIAVAQQLRQYSWMQDFLARYPGTSTSYAPAVTTGFPAWLRWQHFFNIVFMMFVLRSGLQILADHPRLYGNAGCRPGTEWLRLRAAVPADRMDKADVQNVWTSKDDAVALPKWLGIPGIRHSIGLARWWHLSFDLLWLVNGGVFYVLLFTTGQWRRIVPQS
;
A
#
# COMPACT_ATOMS: atom_id res chain seq x y z
N MET A 1 -36.99 -35.81 -37.27
CA MET A 1 -36.82 -35.44 -35.85
C MET A 1 -35.35 -35.10 -35.66
N ALA A 2 -34.95 -33.86 -35.97
CA ALA A 2 -33.58 -33.41 -35.79
C ALA A 2 -33.51 -32.76 -34.40
N VAL A 3 -32.70 -33.35 -33.52
CA VAL A 3 -32.38 -32.75 -32.22
C VAL A 3 -31.51 -31.54 -32.54
N ASP A 4 -32.13 -30.36 -32.46
CA ASP A 4 -31.48 -29.08 -32.66
C ASP A 4 -30.36 -28.95 -31.62
N ASN A 5 -29.11 -28.91 -32.11
CA ASN A 5 -27.92 -29.09 -31.30
C ASN A 5 -27.61 -27.79 -30.53
N ARG A 6 -28.44 -27.45 -29.53
CA ARG A 6 -28.30 -26.25 -28.66
C ARG A 6 -26.90 -26.08 -28.05
N LEU A 7 -26.11 -27.16 -28.00
CA LEU A 7 -24.72 -27.14 -27.57
C LEU A 7 -23.81 -26.34 -28.52
N GLU A 8 -24.03 -26.37 -29.83
CA GLU A 8 -23.18 -25.64 -30.79
C GLU A 8 -23.38 -24.12 -30.71
N ALA A 9 -24.59 -23.67 -30.36
CA ALA A 9 -24.87 -22.26 -30.10
C ALA A 9 -24.25 -21.74 -28.78
N LEU A 10 -23.86 -22.65 -27.87
CA LEU A 10 -23.14 -22.34 -26.64
C LEU A 10 -21.63 -22.42 -26.80
N LEU A 11 -21.13 -22.96 -27.93
CA LEU A 11 -19.72 -22.96 -28.23
C LEU A 11 -19.33 -21.55 -28.68
N ASP A 12 -18.42 -20.96 -27.92
CA ASP A 12 -17.76 -19.72 -28.32
C ASP A 12 -16.94 -20.01 -29.59
N ASN A 13 -17.48 -19.61 -30.74
CA ASN A 13 -16.89 -19.82 -32.06
C ASN A 13 -15.97 -18.66 -32.44
N ASP A 14 -15.77 -17.67 -31.56
CA ASP A 14 -14.83 -16.59 -31.79
C ASP A 14 -13.41 -17.16 -31.82
N ARG A 15 -12.79 -17.08 -33.02
CA ARG A 15 -11.38 -17.42 -33.16
C ARG A 15 -10.58 -16.42 -32.31
N PRO A 16 -9.77 -16.87 -31.33
CA PRO A 16 -9.01 -15.96 -30.51
C PRO A 16 -8.11 -15.10 -31.41
N ALA A 17 -8.22 -13.79 -31.27
CA ALA A 17 -7.31 -12.87 -31.93
C ALA A 17 -5.87 -13.21 -31.50
N GLY A 18 -4.90 -13.09 -32.41
CA GLY A 18 -3.50 -13.30 -32.05
C GLY A 18 -3.09 -12.38 -30.91
N ALA A 19 -2.30 -12.87 -29.95
CA ALA A 19 -1.96 -12.18 -28.70
C ALA A 19 -1.42 -10.74 -28.85
N LEU A 20 -0.83 -10.40 -30.00
CA LEU A 20 -0.33 -9.06 -30.31
C LEU A 20 -1.42 -8.04 -30.72
N ARG A 21 -2.61 -8.51 -31.09
CA ARG A 21 -3.76 -7.69 -31.52
C ARG A 21 -4.86 -7.64 -30.47
N GLU A 22 -4.80 -8.50 -29.47
CA GLU A 22 -5.75 -8.51 -28.37
C GLU A 22 -5.58 -7.23 -27.53
N ARG A 23 -6.67 -6.47 -27.39
CA ARG A 23 -6.74 -5.32 -26.48
C ARG A 23 -7.97 -5.48 -25.63
N VAL A 24 -7.80 -5.19 -24.35
CA VAL A 24 -8.92 -5.14 -23.42
C VAL A 24 -9.70 -3.85 -23.66
N ASP A 25 -10.99 -3.97 -24.01
CA ASP A 25 -11.90 -2.83 -24.02
C ASP A 25 -12.24 -2.42 -22.58
N GLU A 26 -11.70 -1.29 -22.13
CA GLU A 26 -11.92 -0.76 -20.78
C GLU A 26 -13.40 -0.49 -20.42
N ARG A 27 -14.26 -0.32 -21.44
CA ARG A 27 -15.70 -0.07 -21.27
C ARG A 27 -16.49 -1.36 -21.06
N GLN A 28 -16.04 -2.48 -21.61
CA GLN A 28 -16.68 -3.78 -21.44
C GLN A 28 -16.01 -4.61 -20.34
N PHE A 29 -14.74 -4.31 -20.04
CA PHE A 29 -13.98 -4.99 -19.01
C PHE A 29 -14.70 -4.96 -17.67
N ALA A 30 -14.66 -6.09 -16.96
CA ALA A 30 -15.26 -6.23 -15.65
C ALA A 30 -16.79 -5.94 -15.64
N GLY A 31 -17.51 -6.31 -16.71
CA GLY A 31 -18.96 -6.16 -16.79
C GLY A 31 -19.41 -4.71 -17.03
N GLY A 32 -18.50 -3.85 -17.49
CA GLY A 32 -18.80 -2.45 -17.84
C GLY A 32 -19.16 -1.52 -16.68
N ILE A 33 -18.84 -1.91 -15.45
CA ILE A 33 -19.09 -1.10 -14.24
C ILE A 33 -18.32 0.22 -14.32
N ALA A 34 -19.00 1.36 -14.17
CA ALA A 34 -18.39 2.68 -14.30
C ALA A 34 -17.17 2.88 -13.37
N GLN A 35 -16.15 3.59 -13.85
CA GLN A 35 -15.00 3.96 -13.01
C GLN A 35 -15.44 5.00 -11.98
N VAL A 36 -15.28 4.72 -10.69
CA VAL A 36 -15.46 5.73 -9.64
C VAL A 36 -14.11 6.05 -9.01
N PRO A 37 -13.64 7.30 -9.02
CA PRO A 37 -12.35 7.65 -8.43
C PRO A 37 -12.36 7.43 -6.91
N ALA A 38 -11.23 6.98 -6.37
CA ALA A 38 -11.04 6.86 -4.93
C ALA A 38 -11.16 8.24 -4.25
N ARG A 39 -11.83 8.29 -3.09
CA ARG A 39 -11.82 9.46 -2.20
C ARG A 39 -10.68 9.32 -1.21
N PHE A 40 -10.27 10.44 -0.62
CA PHE A 40 -9.34 10.41 0.52
C PHE A 40 -9.89 9.51 1.64
N PRO A 41 -9.03 8.71 2.29
CA PRO A 41 -9.46 7.80 3.35
C PRO A 41 -10.22 8.56 4.43
N SER A 42 -11.40 8.07 4.79
CA SER A 42 -12.16 8.54 5.94
C SER A 42 -12.11 7.48 7.02
N VAL A 43 -11.86 7.88 8.26
CA VAL A 43 -11.80 7.02 9.44
C VAL A 43 -13.01 7.28 10.32
N ARG A 44 -13.57 6.21 10.88
CA ARG A 44 -14.70 6.29 11.81
C ARG A 44 -14.18 6.56 13.22
N VAL A 45 -14.59 7.68 13.80
CA VAL A 45 -14.34 8.04 15.19
C VAL A 45 -15.69 8.12 15.90
N GLY A 46 -16.05 7.06 16.63
CA GLY A 46 -17.39 6.91 17.21
C GLY A 46 -18.49 6.89 16.14
N LEU A 47 -19.36 7.89 16.16
CA LEU A 47 -20.46 8.07 15.19
C LEU A 47 -20.07 8.92 13.97
N HIS A 48 -18.91 9.56 13.99
CA HIS A 48 -18.51 10.52 12.97
C HIS A 48 -17.46 9.95 12.00
N TRP A 49 -17.52 10.43 10.77
CA TRP A 49 -16.50 10.18 9.76
C TRP A 49 -15.56 11.37 9.67
N VAL A 50 -14.29 11.12 9.97
CA VAL A 50 -13.24 12.13 9.92
C VAL A 50 -12.32 11.80 8.74
N SER A 51 -12.07 12.79 7.87
CA SER A 51 -11.12 12.63 6.78
C SER A 51 -9.71 12.48 7.33
N ALA A 52 -8.94 11.51 6.81
CA ALA A 52 -7.53 11.32 7.15
C ALA A 52 -6.66 12.53 6.78
N LEU A 53 -7.16 13.46 5.97
CA LEU A 53 -6.49 14.73 5.69
C LEU A 53 -6.21 15.55 6.96
N TRP A 54 -6.99 15.38 8.03
CA TRP A 54 -6.73 16.03 9.33
C TRP A 54 -5.40 15.59 9.97
N LEU A 55 -4.85 14.44 9.55
CA LEU A 55 -3.52 14.02 10.00
C LEU A 55 -2.43 15.00 9.56
N VAL A 56 -2.59 15.71 8.44
CA VAL A 56 -1.60 16.67 7.94
C VAL A 56 -1.43 17.87 8.89
N PRO A 57 -2.49 18.67 9.18
CA PRO A 57 -2.36 19.77 10.13
C PRO A 57 -2.07 19.27 11.55
N LEU A 58 -2.61 18.12 11.97
CA LEU A 58 -2.32 17.56 13.29
C LEU A 58 -0.83 17.18 13.42
N ALA A 59 -0.24 16.56 12.40
CA ALA A 59 1.18 16.24 12.38
C ALA A 59 2.04 17.51 12.34
N ALA A 60 1.63 18.53 11.58
CA ALA A 60 2.34 19.81 11.55
C ALA A 60 2.33 20.51 12.92
N VAL A 61 1.18 20.59 13.58
CA VAL A 61 1.06 21.15 14.94
C VAL A 61 1.86 20.30 15.92
N GLY A 62 1.75 18.98 15.85
CA GLY A 62 2.53 18.05 16.68
C GLY A 62 4.03 18.26 16.52
N LEU A 63 4.52 18.42 15.29
CA LEU A 63 5.93 18.71 15.01
C LEU A 63 6.36 20.06 15.61
N ILE A 64 5.54 21.11 15.46
CA ILE A 64 5.82 22.43 16.05
C ILE A 64 5.91 22.33 17.58
N VAL A 65 4.97 21.62 18.21
CA VAL A 65 4.97 21.40 19.67
C VAL A 65 6.21 20.62 20.09
N VAL A 66 6.57 19.54 19.38
CA VAL A 66 7.79 18.76 19.66
C VAL A 66 9.03 19.64 19.56
N ILE A 67 9.14 20.48 18.53
CA ILE A 67 10.25 21.43 18.36
C ILE A 67 10.29 22.41 19.54
N ALA A 68 9.15 23.02 19.89
CA ALA A 68 9.07 23.97 21.00
C ALA A 68 9.46 23.34 22.34
N VAL A 69 8.97 22.13 22.63
CA VAL A 69 9.34 21.37 23.82
C VAL A 69 10.83 21.04 23.82
N ALA A 70 11.38 20.58 22.69
CA ALA A 70 12.81 20.29 22.57
C ALA A 70 13.67 21.56 22.76
N GLN A 71 13.26 22.70 22.19
CA GLN A 71 13.93 23.98 22.37
C GLN A 71 13.87 24.46 23.82
N GLN A 72 12.71 24.34 24.48
CA GLN A 72 12.54 24.70 25.88
C GLN A 72 13.40 23.81 26.78
N LEU A 73 13.45 22.50 26.51
CA LEU A 73 14.27 21.57 27.27
C LEU A 73 15.75 21.97 27.25
N ARG A 74 16.26 22.50 26.13
CA ARG A 74 17.64 22.99 25.99
C ARG A 74 17.96 24.23 26.83
N GLN A 75 16.97 24.91 27.41
CA GLN A 75 17.19 26.07 28.26
C GLN A 75 17.48 25.69 29.73
N TYR A 76 17.13 24.48 30.16
CA TYR A 76 17.41 24.04 31.53
C TYR A 76 18.88 23.70 31.71
N SER A 77 19.45 24.11 32.86
CA SER A 77 20.87 23.86 33.20
C SER A 77 21.25 22.39 33.12
N TRP A 78 20.43 21.50 33.68
CA TRP A 78 20.69 20.05 33.64
C TRP A 78 20.81 19.50 32.21
N MET A 79 20.06 20.06 31.26
CA MET A 79 20.12 19.65 29.85
C MET A 79 21.36 20.23 29.17
N GLN A 80 21.74 21.46 29.50
CA GLN A 80 22.98 22.06 29.01
C GLN A 80 24.21 21.28 29.50
N ASP A 81 24.24 20.92 30.77
CA ASP A 81 25.28 20.08 31.36
C ASP A 81 25.33 18.69 30.71
N PHE A 82 24.15 18.10 30.45
CA PHE A 82 24.05 16.84 29.73
C PHE A 82 24.61 16.95 28.31
N LEU A 83 24.22 17.97 27.53
CA LEU A 83 24.70 18.19 26.16
C LEU A 83 26.20 18.48 26.12
N ALA A 84 26.74 19.20 27.11
CA ALA A 84 28.17 19.43 27.23
C ALA A 84 28.94 18.12 27.51
N ARG A 85 28.37 17.23 28.34
CA ARG A 85 28.95 15.91 28.64
C ARG A 85 28.79 14.92 27.48
N TYR A 86 27.68 14.99 26.75
CA TYR A 86 27.31 14.08 25.67
C TYR A 86 26.94 14.85 24.39
N PRO A 87 27.92 15.46 23.70
CA PRO A 87 27.66 16.33 22.54
C PRO A 87 27.09 15.61 21.31
N GLY A 88 26.99 14.27 21.32
CA GLY A 88 26.44 13.47 20.22
C GLY A 88 27.32 13.41 18.97
N THR A 89 28.45 14.13 18.95
CA THR A 89 29.46 14.08 17.90
C THR A 89 30.69 13.33 18.39
N SER A 90 30.99 12.19 17.79
CA SER A 90 32.20 11.41 18.07
C SER A 90 33.37 11.92 17.22
N THR A 91 34.00 13.03 17.60
CA THR A 91 35.31 13.39 17.00
C THR A 91 36.43 12.46 17.44
N SER A 92 36.24 11.72 18.55
CA SER A 92 37.23 10.85 19.18
C SER A 92 36.93 9.35 19.12
N TYR A 93 35.68 8.93 18.93
CA TYR A 93 35.25 7.53 19.14
C TYR A 93 35.14 6.66 17.88
N ALA A 94 35.10 7.26 16.68
CA ALA A 94 35.01 6.50 15.43
C ALA A 94 36.06 7.01 14.44
N PRO A 95 36.97 6.15 13.94
CA PRO A 95 37.87 6.53 12.86
C PRO A 95 37.04 6.98 11.66
N ALA A 96 37.49 8.04 10.97
CA ALA A 96 36.82 8.53 9.78
C ALA A 96 36.67 7.39 8.77
N VAL A 97 35.42 7.03 8.47
CA VAL A 97 35.10 5.97 7.51
C VAL A 97 35.31 6.55 6.11
N THR A 98 36.53 6.43 5.59
CA THR A 98 36.89 6.84 4.22
C THR A 98 36.45 5.80 3.18
N THR A 99 36.14 4.58 3.63
CA THR A 99 35.58 3.52 2.79
C THR A 99 34.07 3.69 2.72
N GLY A 100 33.54 4.06 1.55
CA GLY A 100 32.10 4.15 1.33
C GLY A 100 31.36 2.82 1.58
N PHE A 101 30.04 2.80 1.37
CA PHE A 101 29.27 1.57 1.52
C PHE A 101 29.68 0.52 0.47
N PRO A 102 29.85 -0.76 0.87
CA PRO A 102 30.11 -1.85 -0.07
C PRO A 102 29.06 -1.90 -1.19
N ALA A 103 29.49 -2.32 -2.39
CA ALA A 103 28.61 -2.37 -3.56
C ALA A 103 27.35 -3.23 -3.31
N TRP A 104 27.50 -4.39 -2.67
CA TRP A 104 26.37 -5.27 -2.34
C TRP A 104 25.33 -4.55 -1.47
N LEU A 105 25.76 -3.73 -0.50
CA LEU A 105 24.88 -3.02 0.41
C LEU A 105 24.09 -1.92 -0.32
N ARG A 106 24.76 -1.23 -1.26
CA ARG A 106 24.13 -0.22 -2.10
C ARG A 106 23.08 -0.83 -3.04
N TRP A 107 23.39 -1.98 -3.64
CA TRP A 107 22.45 -2.72 -4.49
C TRP A 107 21.28 -3.29 -3.70
N GLN A 108 21.53 -3.87 -2.52
CA GLN A 108 20.49 -4.32 -1.60
C GLN A 108 19.52 -3.18 -1.23
N HIS A 109 20.05 -2.00 -0.93
CA HIS A 109 19.24 -0.81 -0.64
C HIS A 109 18.42 -0.36 -1.86
N PHE A 110 19.02 -0.34 -3.04
CA PHE A 110 18.32 -0.01 -4.29
C PHE A 110 17.18 -0.98 -4.56
N PHE A 111 17.43 -2.29 -4.51
CA PHE A 111 16.40 -3.32 -4.70
C PHE A 111 15.31 -3.22 -3.64
N ASN A 112 15.67 -2.91 -2.39
CA ASN A 112 14.68 -2.69 -1.33
C ASN A 112 13.68 -1.58 -1.69
N ILE A 113 14.14 -0.43 -2.18
CA ILE A 113 13.25 0.67 -2.61
C ILE A 113 12.40 0.25 -3.81
N VAL A 114 13.00 -0.42 -4.80
CA VAL A 114 12.27 -0.91 -5.99
C VAL A 114 11.18 -1.89 -5.59
N PHE A 115 11.48 -2.88 -4.76
CA PHE A 115 10.50 -3.88 -4.31
C PHE A 115 9.41 -3.25 -3.44
N MET A 116 9.79 -2.40 -2.48
CA MET A 116 8.84 -1.66 -1.65
C MET A 116 7.90 -0.79 -2.50
N MET A 117 8.39 -0.14 -3.57
CA MET A 117 7.53 0.60 -4.49
C MET A 117 6.44 -0.31 -5.09
N PHE A 118 6.80 -1.48 -5.61
CA PHE A 118 5.82 -2.41 -6.20
C PHE A 118 4.87 -2.99 -5.15
N VAL A 119 5.36 -3.40 -3.98
CA VAL A 119 4.54 -3.89 -2.86
C VAL A 119 3.52 -2.83 -2.44
N LEU A 120 3.96 -1.59 -2.22
CA LEU A 120 3.07 -0.49 -1.82
C LEU A 120 2.03 -0.16 -2.90
N ARG A 121 2.45 0.01 -4.16
CA ARG A 121 1.52 0.36 -5.26
C ARG A 121 0.51 -0.74 -5.57
N SER A 122 0.95 -2.00 -5.56
CA SER A 122 0.05 -3.15 -5.73
C SER A 122 -0.87 -3.33 -4.52
N GLY A 123 -0.37 -3.10 -3.30
CA GLY A 123 -1.17 -3.13 -2.07
C GLY A 123 -2.26 -2.07 -2.06
N LEU A 124 -1.95 -0.85 -2.50
CA LEU A 124 -2.95 0.20 -2.72
C LEU A 124 -3.98 -0.20 -3.76
N GLN A 125 -3.57 -0.84 -4.86
CA GLN A 125 -4.51 -1.32 -5.89
C GLN A 125 -5.43 -2.41 -5.36
N ILE A 126 -4.94 -3.33 -4.51
CA ILE A 126 -5.77 -4.34 -3.83
C ILE A 126 -6.77 -3.65 -2.89
N LEU A 127 -6.32 -2.64 -2.13
CA LEU A 127 -7.19 -1.85 -1.27
C LEU A 127 -8.23 -1.06 -2.07
N ALA A 128 -7.90 -0.61 -3.28
CA ALA A 128 -8.84 0.10 -4.14
C ALA A 128 -9.99 -0.80 -4.63
N ASP A 129 -9.73 -2.09 -4.87
CA ASP A 129 -10.78 -3.05 -5.21
C ASP A 129 -11.64 -3.46 -3.99
N HIS A 130 -11.11 -3.31 -2.77
CA HIS A 130 -11.84 -3.49 -1.51
C HIS A 130 -11.65 -2.27 -0.58
N PRO A 131 -12.27 -1.12 -0.89
CA PRO A 131 -11.93 0.17 -0.28
C PRO A 131 -12.51 0.39 1.11
N ARG A 132 -12.94 -0.66 1.79
CA ARG A 132 -13.50 -0.63 3.14
C ARG A 132 -12.75 -1.61 4.00
N LEU A 133 -12.29 -1.14 5.16
CA LEU A 133 -11.65 -1.97 6.17
C LEU A 133 -12.59 -2.16 7.36
N TYR A 134 -12.65 -3.40 7.83
CA TYR A 134 -13.53 -3.83 8.89
C TYR A 134 -12.68 -4.39 10.04
N GLY A 135 -13.16 -4.19 11.27
CA GLY A 135 -12.56 -4.79 12.47
C GLY A 135 -13.30 -6.05 12.91
N ASN A 136 -14.35 -6.44 12.18
CA ASN A 136 -15.20 -7.58 12.48
C ASN A 136 -15.21 -8.57 11.32
N ALA A 137 -15.40 -9.85 11.62
CA ALA A 137 -15.46 -10.93 10.62
C ALA A 137 -16.67 -10.83 9.68
N GLY A 138 -17.72 -10.10 10.08
CA GLY A 138 -18.95 -9.97 9.30
C GLY A 138 -18.82 -9.07 8.08
N CYS A 139 -17.83 -8.18 8.04
CA CYS A 139 -17.56 -7.22 6.96
C CYS A 139 -18.83 -6.52 6.42
N ARG A 140 -19.77 -6.22 7.32
CA ARG A 140 -21.09 -5.70 6.94
C ARG A 140 -20.98 -4.21 6.61
N PRO A 141 -21.61 -3.73 5.52
CA PRO A 141 -21.70 -2.29 5.26
C PRO A 141 -22.28 -1.55 6.48
N GLY A 142 -21.69 -0.41 6.82
CA GLY A 142 -21.98 0.36 8.02
C GLY A 142 -21.15 -0.03 9.25
N THR A 143 -20.34 -1.09 9.18
CA THR A 143 -19.43 -1.52 10.26
C THR A 143 -17.96 -1.29 9.96
N GLU A 144 -17.64 -0.71 8.80
CA GLU A 144 -16.29 -0.31 8.45
C GLU A 144 -15.73 0.75 9.42
N TRP A 145 -14.43 0.65 9.72
CA TRP A 145 -13.69 1.66 10.48
C TRP A 145 -12.90 2.61 9.56
N LEU A 146 -12.64 2.22 8.31
CA LEU A 146 -12.02 3.05 7.29
C LEU A 146 -12.68 2.81 5.93
N ARG A 147 -12.87 3.87 5.16
CA ARG A 147 -13.37 3.78 3.77
C ARG A 147 -12.73 4.80 2.83
N LEU A 148 -12.50 4.39 1.59
CA LEU A 148 -12.04 5.25 0.48
C LEU A 148 -13.19 5.60 -0.50
N ARG A 149 -14.43 5.23 -0.14
CA ARG A 149 -15.64 5.48 -0.92
C ARG A 149 -16.75 6.07 -0.03
N ALA A 150 -17.81 6.59 -0.66
CA ALA A 150 -19.04 6.97 0.03
C ALA A 150 -19.71 5.78 0.75
N ALA A 151 -20.75 6.04 1.54
CA ALA A 151 -21.57 4.97 2.12
C ALA A 151 -22.17 4.08 1.02
N VAL A 152 -22.41 2.81 1.33
CA VAL A 152 -23.17 1.92 0.44
C VAL A 152 -24.59 2.48 0.29
N PRO A 153 -25.15 2.57 -0.93
CA PRO A 153 -26.53 3.03 -1.13
C PRO A 153 -27.53 2.13 -0.41
N ALA A 154 -28.44 2.73 0.37
CA ALA A 154 -29.39 2.00 1.20
C ALA A 154 -30.41 1.19 0.38
N ASP A 155 -30.73 1.67 -0.81
CA ASP A 155 -31.61 1.04 -1.80
C ASP A 155 -31.01 -0.24 -2.43
N ARG A 156 -29.69 -0.42 -2.34
CA ARG A 156 -28.96 -1.59 -2.88
C ARG A 156 -28.50 -2.57 -1.80
N MET A 157 -29.06 -2.50 -0.59
CA MET A 157 -28.68 -3.40 0.53
C MET A 157 -29.58 -4.63 0.66
N ASP A 158 -30.71 -4.68 -0.03
CA ASP A 158 -31.59 -5.84 -0.03
C ASP A 158 -30.96 -7.00 -0.81
N LYS A 159 -30.81 -8.15 -0.15
CA LYS A 159 -30.24 -9.36 -0.75
C LYS A 159 -31.28 -10.17 -1.53
N ALA A 160 -32.57 -9.90 -1.31
CA ALA A 160 -33.64 -10.54 -2.06
C ALA A 160 -33.70 -10.01 -3.50
N ASP A 161 -33.33 -8.75 -3.73
CA ASP A 161 -33.19 -8.16 -5.05
C ASP A 161 -31.80 -8.45 -5.66
N VAL A 162 -31.67 -9.65 -6.23
CA VAL A 162 -30.40 -10.14 -6.83
C VAL A 162 -29.90 -9.25 -7.97
N GLN A 163 -30.80 -8.53 -8.66
CA GLN A 163 -30.41 -7.70 -9.81
C GLN A 163 -29.85 -6.34 -9.36
N ASN A 164 -30.34 -5.81 -8.24
CA ASN A 164 -29.94 -4.50 -7.75
C ASN A 164 -29.02 -4.54 -6.51
N VAL A 165 -28.73 -5.71 -5.94
CA VAL A 165 -27.87 -5.81 -4.75
C VAL A 165 -26.48 -5.21 -4.98
N TRP A 166 -25.95 -4.50 -3.99
CA TRP A 166 -24.60 -3.94 -4.01
C TRP A 166 -23.57 -5.04 -3.86
N THR A 167 -22.73 -5.20 -4.87
CA THR A 167 -21.68 -6.23 -4.88
C THR A 167 -20.32 -5.66 -4.46
N SER A 168 -19.38 -6.54 -4.12
CA SER A 168 -17.99 -6.14 -3.87
C SER A 168 -17.37 -5.41 -5.06
N LYS A 169 -17.80 -5.76 -6.28
CA LYS A 169 -17.32 -5.18 -7.52
C LYS A 169 -17.86 -3.77 -7.76
N ASP A 170 -19.09 -3.50 -7.33
CA ASP A 170 -19.65 -2.14 -7.32
C ASP A 170 -18.89 -1.20 -6.36
N ASP A 171 -18.28 -1.77 -5.31
CA ASP A 171 -17.59 -1.01 -4.28
C ASP A 171 -16.18 -0.56 -4.70
N ALA A 172 -15.54 -1.26 -5.62
CA ALA A 172 -14.18 -0.98 -6.11
C ALA A 172 -14.03 0.44 -6.69
N VAL A 173 -12.89 1.07 -6.40
CA VAL A 173 -12.55 2.43 -6.83
C VAL A 173 -11.30 2.45 -7.71
N ALA A 174 -11.20 3.45 -8.58
CA ALA A 174 -10.04 3.68 -9.42
C ALA A 174 -9.00 4.56 -8.71
N LEU A 175 -7.74 4.15 -8.76
CA LEU A 175 -6.61 4.97 -8.33
C LEU A 175 -6.07 5.81 -9.49
N PRO A 176 -5.42 6.96 -9.20
CA PRO A 176 -4.63 7.66 -10.19
C PRO A 176 -3.54 6.77 -10.79
N LYS A 177 -3.29 6.89 -12.10
CA LYS A 177 -2.31 6.06 -12.83
C LYS A 177 -0.87 6.14 -12.28
N TRP A 178 -0.51 7.25 -11.63
CA TRP A 178 0.81 7.42 -11.02
C TRP A 178 0.93 6.74 -9.64
N LEU A 179 -0.20 6.43 -9.00
CA LEU A 179 -0.27 5.84 -7.67
C LEU A 179 -0.46 4.31 -7.73
N GLY A 180 -1.27 3.81 -8.66
CA GLY A 180 -1.46 2.38 -8.89
C GLY A 180 -0.33 1.73 -9.69
N ILE A 181 -0.42 0.42 -9.88
CA ILE A 181 0.43 -0.32 -10.82
C ILE A 181 -0.06 -0.10 -12.27
N PRO A 182 0.80 -0.29 -13.28
CA PRO A 182 0.36 -0.30 -14.68
C PRO A 182 -0.74 -1.35 -14.89
N GLY A 183 -1.82 -0.94 -15.54
CA GLY A 183 -2.95 -1.84 -15.84
C GLY A 183 -4.28 -1.11 -15.83
N ILE A 184 -5.34 -1.91 -15.92
CA ILE A 184 -6.73 -1.47 -15.88
C ILE A 184 -7.33 -1.69 -14.48
N ARG A 185 -8.31 -0.86 -14.11
CA ARG A 185 -9.10 -1.03 -12.88
C ARG A 185 -9.79 -2.40 -12.86
N HIS A 186 -10.09 -2.95 -11.68
CA HIS A 186 -10.73 -4.27 -11.50
C HIS A 186 -9.88 -5.47 -11.94
N SER A 187 -8.55 -5.32 -12.00
CA SER A 187 -7.60 -6.43 -12.21
C SER A 187 -7.02 -6.93 -10.89
N ILE A 188 -7.87 -7.28 -9.92
CA ILE A 188 -7.45 -7.71 -8.57
C ILE A 188 -6.42 -8.86 -8.60
N GLY A 189 -6.57 -9.80 -9.54
CA GLY A 189 -5.64 -10.91 -9.71
C GLY A 189 -4.25 -10.45 -10.10
N LEU A 190 -4.15 -9.48 -11.01
CA LEU A 190 -2.88 -8.88 -11.41
C LEU A 190 -2.25 -8.15 -10.22
N ALA A 191 -3.03 -7.33 -9.50
CA ALA A 191 -2.53 -6.61 -8.32
C ALA A 191 -1.98 -7.57 -7.25
N ARG A 192 -2.71 -8.66 -6.94
CA ARG A 192 -2.25 -9.68 -5.99
C ARG A 192 -1.00 -10.42 -6.46
N TRP A 193 -0.92 -10.74 -7.75
CA TRP A 193 0.27 -11.38 -8.32
C TRP A 193 1.50 -10.49 -8.18
N TRP A 194 1.41 -9.20 -8.58
CA TRP A 194 2.48 -8.22 -8.36
C TRP A 194 2.84 -8.11 -6.88
N HIS A 195 1.85 -8.01 -5.99
CA HIS A 195 2.10 -7.85 -4.56
C HIS A 195 2.88 -9.03 -3.98
N LEU A 196 2.38 -10.25 -4.17
CA LEU A 196 2.99 -11.45 -3.59
C LEU A 196 4.35 -11.78 -4.23
N SER A 197 4.51 -11.56 -5.55
CA SER A 197 5.80 -11.78 -6.21
C SER A 197 6.87 -10.83 -5.70
N PHE A 198 6.56 -9.54 -5.57
CA PHE A 198 7.52 -8.56 -5.06
C PHE A 198 7.75 -8.67 -3.55
N ASP A 199 6.75 -9.10 -2.79
CA ASP A 199 6.89 -9.39 -1.37
C ASP A 199 7.85 -10.57 -1.14
N LEU A 200 7.73 -11.64 -1.94
CA LEU A 200 8.68 -12.75 -1.92
C LEU A 200 10.11 -12.30 -2.28
N LEU A 201 10.27 -11.51 -3.34
CA LEU A 201 11.57 -10.96 -3.72
C LEU A 201 12.14 -10.07 -2.62
N TRP A 202 11.30 -9.28 -1.96
CA TRP A 202 11.68 -8.43 -0.83
C TRP A 202 12.16 -9.25 0.38
N LEU A 203 11.45 -10.32 0.75
CA LEU A 203 11.86 -11.24 1.80
C LEU A 203 13.19 -11.94 1.49
N VAL A 204 13.36 -12.43 0.26
CA VAL A 204 14.63 -13.06 -0.18
C VAL A 204 15.77 -12.05 -0.13
N ASN A 205 15.55 -10.83 -0.62
CA ASN A 205 16.52 -9.74 -0.58
C ASN A 205 16.91 -9.39 0.86
N GLY A 206 15.93 -9.28 1.76
CA GLY A 206 16.15 -9.13 3.20
C GLY A 206 16.97 -10.27 3.80
N GLY A 207 16.66 -11.52 3.46
CA GLY A 207 17.43 -12.69 3.88
C GLY A 207 18.90 -12.63 3.44
N VAL A 208 19.14 -12.32 2.17
CA VAL A 208 20.50 -12.13 1.63
C VAL A 208 21.21 -10.97 2.33
N PHE A 209 20.50 -9.85 2.56
CA PHE A 209 21.04 -8.71 3.30
C PHE A 209 21.48 -9.12 4.71
N TYR A 210 20.65 -9.86 5.46
CA TYR A 210 21.01 -10.34 6.79
C TYR A 210 22.25 -11.26 6.76
N VAL A 211 22.30 -12.21 5.83
CA VAL A 211 23.47 -13.10 5.67
C VAL A 211 24.74 -12.30 5.37
N LEU A 212 24.69 -11.37 4.42
CA LEU A 212 25.85 -10.54 4.07
C LEU A 212 26.24 -9.60 5.21
N LEU A 213 25.28 -9.01 5.91
CA LEU A 213 25.52 -8.11 7.03
C LEU A 213 26.33 -8.79 8.14
N PHE A 214 26.00 -10.05 8.46
CA PHE A 214 26.69 -10.83 9.49
C PHE A 214 28.01 -11.44 8.99
N THR A 215 28.04 -12.02 7.79
CA THR A 215 29.25 -12.67 7.25
C THR A 215 30.36 -11.67 6.89
N THR A 216 30.03 -10.45 6.46
CA THR A 216 31.01 -9.41 6.12
C THR A 216 31.39 -8.51 7.30
N GLY A 217 30.83 -8.75 8.48
CA GLY A 217 31.08 -7.97 9.69
C GLY A 217 30.51 -6.53 9.65
N GLN A 218 29.73 -6.17 8.63
CA GLN A 218 29.15 -4.83 8.50
C GLN A 218 28.16 -4.50 9.63
N TRP A 219 27.58 -5.50 10.30
CA TRP A 219 26.77 -5.31 11.50
C TRP A 219 27.49 -4.52 12.62
N ARG A 220 28.83 -4.60 12.69
CA ARG A 220 29.64 -3.87 13.68
C ARG A 220 29.59 -2.35 13.50
N ARG A 221 29.14 -1.86 12.33
CA ARG A 221 28.90 -0.43 12.09
C ARG A 221 27.58 0.06 12.72
N ILE A 222 26.68 -0.85 13.07
CA ILE A 222 25.35 -0.54 13.61
C ILE A 222 25.36 -0.59 15.14
N VAL A 223 26.06 -1.57 15.71
CA VAL A 223 26.14 -1.77 17.15
C VAL A 223 27.33 -1.00 17.71
N PRO A 224 27.14 -0.04 18.63
CA PRO A 224 28.24 0.62 19.32
C PRO A 224 29.10 -0.43 20.03
N GLN A 225 30.39 -0.48 19.73
CA GLN A 225 31.36 -1.29 20.47
C GLN A 225 32.04 -0.32 21.44
N SER A 226 31.67 -0.40 22.72
CA SER A 226 32.19 0.42 23.82
C SER A 226 33.70 0.27 24.00
#